data_AF-A0A6G8L0R0-F1
#
_entry.id   AF-A0A6G8L0R0-F1
#
_cell.length_a   1.000
_cell.length_b   1.000
_cell.length_c   1.000
_cell.angle_alpha   90.00
_cell.angle_beta   90.00
_cell.angle_gamma   90.00
#
_symmetry.space_group_name_H-M   'P 1'
#
loop_
_entity.id
_entity.type
_entity.pdbx_description
1 polymer ?
#
loop_
_entity_poly.entity_id
_entity_poly.type
_entity_poly.pdbx_seq_one_letter_code
_entity_poly.pdbx_strand_id
1 'polypeptide(L)' 'MLGEFHEANWKIVDPRKKYYKVKCPCGKHIRTIHLSPSNPNYVRDTRGWLYRQPCYPWEEGT' A
#
# COMPACT_ATOMS: atom_id res chain seq x y z
N MET A 1 -6.10 -4.62 2.04
CA MET A 1 -5.48 -3.34 1.65
C MET A 1 -4.34 -2.95 2.57
N LEU A 2 -4.56 -2.39 3.77
CA LEU A 2 -3.44 -2.03 4.67
C LEU A 2 -2.64 -3.26 5.12
N GLY A 3 -3.30 -4.41 5.34
CA GLY A 3 -2.62 -5.68 5.61
C GLY A 3 -1.61 -6.06 4.54
N GLU A 4 -1.95 -5.93 3.25
CA GLU A 4 -1.04 -6.28 2.14
C GLU A 4 0.19 -5.36 2.08
N PHE A 5 0.03 -4.08 2.45
CA PHE A 5 1.20 -3.22 2.62
C PHE A 5 2.09 -3.70 3.76
N HIS A 6 1.50 -4.13 4.87
CA HIS A 6 2.25 -4.66 6.01
C HIS A 6 2.97 -5.96 5.65
N GLU A 7 2.30 -6.89 4.97
CA GLU A 7 2.86 -8.16 4.47
C GLU A 7 4.02 -7.93 3.48
N ALA A 8 3.90 -6.93 2.61
CA ALA A 8 4.97 -6.53 1.69
C ALA A 8 6.12 -5.75 2.36
N ASN A 9 6.19 -5.72 3.69
CA ASN A 9 7.18 -4.99 4.49
C ASN A 9 7.16 -3.46 4.28
N TRP A 10 6.01 -2.88 3.94
CA TRP A 10 5.85 -1.42 3.90
C TRP A 10 5.49 -0.88 5.28
N LYS A 11 6.13 0.23 5.65
CA LYS A 11 5.89 0.91 6.91
C LYS A 11 4.61 1.74 6.83
N ILE A 12 3.64 1.41 7.67
CA ILE A 12 2.41 2.20 7.86
C ILE A 12 2.73 3.33 8.87
N VAL A 13 2.46 4.57 8.50
CA VAL A 13 2.74 5.75 9.32
C VAL A 13 1.58 6.75 9.31
N ASP A 14 1.50 7.50 10.41
CA ASP A 14 0.65 8.69 10.61
C ASP A 14 -0.84 8.47 10.24
N PRO A 15 -1.66 8.01 11.20
CA PRO A 15 -3.11 7.96 11.05
C PRO A 15 -3.68 9.37 11.16
N ARG A 16 -3.66 10.14 10.08
CA ARG A 16 -4.47 11.37 10.02
C ARG A 16 -5.93 10.98 9.83
N LYS A 17 -6.66 10.77 10.93
CA LYS A 17 -8.09 10.40 10.98
C LYS A 17 -8.46 9.24 10.04
N LYS A 18 -8.77 9.56 8.77
CA LYS A 18 -9.20 8.62 7.73
C LYS A 18 -8.10 8.27 6.72
N TYR A 19 -6.89 8.78 6.90
CA TYR A 19 -5.77 8.60 5.97
C TYR A 19 -4.57 7.99 6.69
N TYR A 20 -3.94 7.04 6.01
CA TYR A 20 -2.68 6.43 6.43
C TYR A 20 -1.65 6.68 5.34
N LYS A 21 -0.40 6.92 5.72
CA LYS A 21 0.71 6.90 4.76
C LYS A 21 1.38 5.53 4.83
N VAL A 22 1.71 4.96 3.67
CA VAL A 22 2.52 3.76 3.56
C VAL A 22 3.84 4.14 2.90
N LYS A 23 4.95 3.72 3.50
CA LYS A 23 6.31 4.03 3.07
C LYS A 23 7.05 2.73 2.75
N CYS A 24 7.57 2.63 1.54
CA CYS A 24 8.38 1.50 1.12
C CYS A 24 9.75 1.54 1.85
N PRO A 25 10.32 0.38 2.20
CA PRO A 25 11.65 0.30 2.82
C PRO A 25 12.77 0.89 1.93
N CYS A 26 12.56 0.98 0.61
CA CYS A 26 13.52 1.62 -0.30
C CYS A 26 13.63 3.15 -0.12
N GLY A 27 12.73 3.77 0.67
CA GLY A 27 12.69 5.21 0.92
C GLY A 27 12.14 6.05 -0.23
N LYS A 28 11.94 5.48 -1.43
CA LYS A 28 11.51 6.21 -2.64
C LYS A 28 10.01 6.19 -2.87
N HIS A 29 9.33 5.10 -2.50
CA HIS A 29 7.89 4.96 -2.74
C HIS A 29 7.07 5.28 -1.50
N ILE A 30 6.10 6.17 -1.66
CA ILE A 30 5.17 6.57 -0.61
C ILE A 30 3.78 6.67 -1.23
N ARG A 31 2.76 6.21 -0.50
CA ARG A 31 1.36 6.40 -0.90
C ARG A 31 0.50 6.79 0.29
N THR A 32 -0.54 7.56 0.03
CA THR A 32 -1.58 7.87 1.02
C THR A 32 -2.80 7.00 0.74
N ILE A 33 -3.29 6.32 1.78
CA ILE A 33 -4.40 5.37 1.76
C ILE A 33 -5.58 5.97 2.52
N HIS A 34 -6.72 6.11 1.85
CA HIS A 34 -7.98 6.54 2.44
C HIS A 34 -8.75 5.33 2.97
N LEU A 35 -9.16 5.33 4.25
CA LEU A 35 -9.89 4.22 4.89
C LEU A 35 -11.35 4.11 4.46
N SER A 36 -12.00 5.24 4.17
CA SER A 36 -13.42 5.29 3.73
C SER A 36 -13.57 5.83 2.30
N PRO A 37 -13.00 5.18 1.28
CA PRO A 37 -13.10 5.66 -0.10
C PRO A 37 -14.56 5.58 -0.58
N SER A 38 -15.02 6.61 -1.30
CA SER A 38 -16.34 6.57 -1.95
C SER A 38 -16.32 5.80 -3.28
N ASN A 39 -15.13 5.56 -3.85
CA ASN A 39 -14.96 4.82 -5.11
C ASN A 39 -14.83 3.31 -4.82
N PRO A 40 -15.73 2.46 -5.35
CA PRO A 40 -15.68 1.01 -5.15
C PRO A 40 -14.39 0.37 -5.70
N ASN A 41 -13.75 0.99 -6.70
CA ASN A 41 -12.51 0.48 -7.31
C ASN A 41 -11.24 0.88 -6.53
N TYR A 42 -11.34 1.75 -5.52
CA TYR A 42 -10.18 2.31 -4.83
C TYR A 42 -9.24 1.23 -4.25
N VAL A 43 -9.82 0.18 -3.68
CA VAL A 43 -9.07 -0.93 -3.09
C VAL A 43 -8.31 -1.69 -4.18
N ARG A 44 -8.98 -2.03 -5.28
CA ARG A 44 -8.38 -2.72 -6.43
C ARG A 44 -7.24 -1.90 -7.03
N ASP A 45 -7.46 -0.61 -7.27
CA ASP A 45 -6.46 0.25 -7.91
C ASP A 45 -5.26 0.50 -6.99
N THR A 46 -5.48 0.54 -5.68
CA THR A 46 -4.42 0.63 -4.66
C THR A 46 -3.58 -0.65 -4.60
N ARG A 47 -4.21 -1.83 -4.65
CA ARG A 47 -3.51 -3.12 -4.76
C ARG A 47 -2.71 -3.22 -6.05
N GLY A 48 -3.34 -2.90 -7.18
CA GLY A 48 -2.67 -2.88 -8.47
C GLY A 48 -1.50 -1.89 -8.52
N TRP A 49 -1.55 -0.78 -7.79
CA TRP A 49 -0.40 0.09 -7.63
C TRP A 49 0.72 -0.57 -6.81
N LEU A 50 0.39 -1.19 -5.68
CA LEU A 50 1.34 -1.89 -4.81
C LEU A 50 2.09 -2.99 -5.58
N TYR A 51 1.37 -3.86 -6.28
CA TYR A 51 1.96 -4.98 -7.03
C TYR A 51 2.83 -4.55 -8.22
N ARG A 52 2.60 -3.35 -8.75
CA ARG A 52 3.44 -2.78 -9.82
C ARG A 52 4.71 -2.11 -9.30
N GLN A 53 4.89 -1.97 -7.99
CA GLN A 53 6.10 -1.37 -7.46
C GLN A 53 7.28 -2.34 -7.64
N PRO A 54 8.45 -1.88 -8.09
CA PRO A 54 9.62 -2.74 -8.28
C PRO A 54 10.15 -3.32 -6.95
N CYS A 55 9.76 -2.72 -5.83
CA CYS A 55 10.12 -3.16 -4.48
C CYS A 55 9.06 -4.06 -3.85
N TYR A 56 7.97 -4.36 -4.56
CA TYR A 56 7.04 -5.37 -4.11
C TYR A 56 7.73 -6.72 -4.23
N PRO A 57 7.78 -7.55 -3.16
CA PRO A 57 8.30 -8.89 -3.28
C PRO A 57 7.41 -9.63 -4.27
N TRP A 58 7.94 -9.89 -5.47
CA TRP A 58 7.37 -10.93 -6.30
C TRP A 58 7.63 -12.21 -5.54
N GLU A 59 6.58 -12.79 -4.98
CA GLU A 59 6.58 -14.22 -4.67
C GLU A 59 6.89 -14.91 -6.01
N GLU A 60 8.16 -15.22 -6.27
CA GLU A 60 8.49 -16.23 -7.26
C GLU A 60 7.79 -17.49 -6.75
N GLY A 61 6.73 -17.87 -7.46
CA GLY A 61 5.86 -18.97 -7.08
C GLY A 61 6.69 -20.19 -6.69
N THR A 62 6.47 -20.65 -5.47
CA THR A 62 6.88 -21.99 -5.04
C THR A 62 5.92 -23.02 -5.62
#